data_AF-A0A938BFD4-F1
#
_entry.id   AF-A0A938BFD4-F1
#
_cell.length_a   1.000
_cell.length_b   1.000
_cell.length_c   1.000
_cell.angle_alpha   90.00
_cell.angle_beta   90.00
_cell.angle_gamma   90.00
#
_symmetry.space_group_name_H-M   'P 1'
#
loop_
_entity.id
_entity.type
_entity.pdbx_description
1 polymer ?
#
loop_
_entity_poly.entity_id
_entity_poly.type
_entity_poly.pdbx_seq_one_letter_code
_entity_poly.pdbx_strand_id
1 'polypeptide(L)'
;MIKKKRYQLFLFFLTMFTIAGMVWFNSYTVACFNPTDFFAAEVVLNKTGITDDIEIFQNAENVRINDGTVVYLSHYNADVAVVVSKIDEPVIGLSVRLQIPTKTVEVDGQPDLVSAVDIDQDEFDFPAAMKVELEWLRKHKIIAGITDTDINMIAEKAKAGASGWNSRIVHEDGSWLIYSDTNNPLLIRDIDCGGFNIDKLPQGQIVIPGSATVNKKGKLSVTWGMLKRL
;
A
#
# COMPACT_ATOMS: atom_id res chain seq x y z
N MET A 1 -19.57 -14.98 -66.16
CA MET A 1 -19.67 -13.80 -65.26
C MET A 1 -20.22 -14.07 -63.85
N ILE A 2 -21.09 -15.08 -63.65
CA ILE A 2 -21.79 -15.31 -62.36
C ILE A 2 -20.87 -15.85 -61.23
N LYS A 3 -19.85 -16.65 -61.55
CA LYS A 3 -18.93 -17.23 -60.55
C LYS A 3 -18.06 -16.18 -59.83
N LYS A 4 -17.66 -15.09 -60.49
CA LYS A 4 -16.80 -14.04 -59.92
C LYS A 4 -17.54 -13.18 -58.87
N LYS A 5 -18.84 -12.91 -59.10
CA LYS A 5 -19.70 -12.20 -58.13
C LYS A 5 -19.98 -13.03 -56.87
N ARG A 6 -20.16 -14.36 -57.00
CA ARG A 6 -20.35 -15.25 -55.86
C ARG A 6 -19.09 -15.37 -54.99
N TYR A 7 -17.91 -15.37 -55.61
CA TYR A 7 -16.63 -15.41 -54.88
C TYR A 7 -16.36 -14.11 -54.13
N GLN A 8 -16.63 -12.95 -54.73
CA GLN A 8 -16.50 -11.65 -54.05
C GLN A 8 -17.50 -11.48 -52.90
N LEU A 9 -18.73 -11.96 -53.06
CA LEU A 9 -19.73 -11.91 -51.98
C LEU A 9 -19.33 -12.81 -50.81
N PHE A 10 -18.82 -14.01 -51.09
CA PHE A 10 -18.33 -14.94 -50.07
C PHE A 10 -17.12 -14.40 -49.30
N LEU A 11 -16.16 -13.79 -50.01
CA LEU A 11 -15.01 -13.10 -49.40
C LEU A 11 -15.45 -11.94 -48.50
N PHE A 12 -16.47 -11.16 -48.91
CA PHE A 12 -16.98 -10.04 -48.12
C PHE A 12 -17.65 -10.48 -46.81
N PHE A 13 -18.41 -11.59 -46.83
CA PHE A 13 -19.00 -12.16 -45.62
C PHE A 13 -17.95 -12.80 -44.70
N LEU A 14 -16.90 -13.41 -45.27
CA LEU A 14 -15.79 -13.96 -44.49
C LEU A 14 -15.01 -12.85 -43.75
N THR A 15 -14.78 -11.71 -44.40
CA THR A 15 -14.11 -10.56 -43.78
C THR A 15 -14.99 -9.85 -42.74
N MET A 16 -16.31 -9.80 -42.95
CA MET A 16 -17.22 -9.27 -41.92
C MET A 16 -17.28 -10.17 -40.69
N PHE A 17 -17.20 -11.49 -40.86
CA PHE A 17 -17.15 -12.43 -39.73
C PHE A 17 -15.85 -12.34 -38.92
N THR A 18 -14.71 -12.10 -39.57
CA THR A 18 -13.43 -11.91 -38.86
C THR A 18 -13.38 -10.59 -38.10
N ILE A 19 -13.87 -9.48 -38.70
CA ILE A 19 -13.92 -8.18 -38.03
C ILE A 19 -14.93 -8.20 -36.88
N ALA A 20 -16.11 -8.82 -37.06
CA ALA A 20 -17.06 -8.99 -35.98
C ALA A 20 -16.45 -9.84 -34.86
N GLY A 21 -15.84 -10.99 -35.15
CA GLY A 21 -15.20 -11.85 -34.14
C GLY A 21 -14.12 -11.14 -33.30
N MET A 22 -13.40 -10.16 -33.87
CA MET A 22 -12.40 -9.37 -33.15
C MET A 22 -12.99 -8.33 -32.18
N VAL A 23 -14.26 -7.92 -32.35
CA VAL A 23 -14.90 -6.90 -31.50
C VAL A 23 -15.53 -7.49 -30.23
N TRP A 24 -15.80 -8.81 -30.21
CA TRP A 24 -16.48 -9.49 -29.09
C TRP A 24 -15.56 -9.94 -27.94
N PHE A 25 -14.24 -9.73 -28.03
CA PHE A 25 -13.29 -10.02 -26.94
C PHE A 25 -12.72 -8.75 -26.30
N ASN A 26 -13.49 -7.65 -26.27
CA ASN A 26 -13.19 -6.56 -25.34
C ASN A 26 -13.59 -7.01 -23.93
N SER A 27 -12.70 -7.74 -23.27
CA SER A 27 -12.77 -7.96 -21.83
C SER A 27 -12.81 -6.60 -21.16
N TYR A 28 -13.98 -6.22 -20.62
CA TYR A 28 -14.13 -5.08 -19.73
C TYR A 28 -13.26 -5.34 -18.51
N THR A 29 -12.03 -4.86 -18.57
CA THR A 29 -11.07 -4.93 -17.48
C THR A 29 -11.12 -3.57 -16.81
N VAL A 30 -11.71 -3.53 -15.62
CA VAL A 30 -11.73 -2.33 -14.77
C VAL A 30 -10.34 -2.13 -14.17
N ALA A 31 -9.97 -0.88 -13.88
CA ALA A 31 -8.76 -0.62 -13.11
C ALA A 31 -8.88 -1.30 -11.74
N CYS A 32 -7.80 -1.91 -11.28
CA CYS A 32 -7.73 -2.53 -9.97
C CYS A 32 -8.01 -1.46 -8.91
N PHE A 33 -9.09 -1.63 -8.17
CA PHE A 33 -9.60 -0.69 -7.19
C PHE A 33 -10.16 -1.44 -5.98
N ASN A 34 -9.71 -1.10 -4.78
CA ASN A 34 -10.37 -1.52 -3.55
C ASN A 34 -10.99 -0.31 -2.82
N PRO A 35 -12.27 -0.34 -2.40
CA PRO A 35 -12.90 0.76 -1.68
C PRO A 35 -12.14 1.25 -0.42
N THR A 36 -11.40 0.37 0.27
CA THR A 36 -10.59 0.71 1.44
C THR A 36 -9.39 1.60 1.11
N ASP A 37 -9.00 1.72 -0.17
CA ASP A 37 -7.91 2.59 -0.62
C ASP A 37 -8.25 4.08 -0.39
N PHE A 38 -9.54 4.46 -0.40
CA PHE A 38 -9.96 5.83 -0.06
C PHE A 38 -9.61 6.21 1.39
N PHE A 39 -9.52 5.21 2.27
CA PHE A 39 -9.21 5.38 3.69
C PHE A 39 -7.70 5.18 3.99
N ALA A 40 -6.85 5.26 2.96
CA ALA A 40 -5.45 4.91 3.06
C ALA A 40 -4.52 5.82 2.27
N ALA A 41 -3.24 5.81 2.67
CA ALA A 41 -2.11 6.34 1.92
C ALA A 41 -0.97 5.32 1.94
N GLU A 42 -0.36 5.05 0.79
CA GLU A 42 0.66 4.01 0.60
C GLU A 42 1.86 4.57 -0.15
N VAL A 43 3.07 4.25 0.32
CA VAL A 43 4.32 4.47 -0.42
C VAL A 43 5.03 3.16 -0.63
N VAL A 44 5.58 2.95 -1.84
CA VAL A 44 6.54 1.87 -2.10
C VAL A 44 7.93 2.47 -2.20
N LEU A 45 8.82 2.08 -1.29
CA LEU A 45 10.17 2.61 -1.18
C LEU A 45 11.09 1.97 -2.24
N ASN A 46 10.90 2.34 -3.51
CA ASN A 46 11.59 1.78 -4.68
C ASN A 46 12.79 2.59 -5.16
N LYS A 47 13.12 3.71 -4.51
CA LYS A 47 14.29 4.52 -4.86
C LYS A 47 15.58 3.72 -4.66
N THR A 48 16.45 3.70 -5.67
CA THR A 48 17.77 3.05 -5.58
C THR A 48 18.57 3.57 -4.39
N GLY A 49 19.15 2.65 -3.62
CA GLY A 49 19.93 2.95 -2.42
C GLY A 49 19.12 2.91 -1.13
N ILE A 50 17.79 2.84 -1.21
CA ILE A 50 16.96 2.46 -0.06
C ILE A 50 17.04 0.94 0.14
N THR A 51 17.20 0.52 1.39
CA THR A 51 17.23 -0.89 1.80
C THR A 51 16.33 -1.09 3.02
N ASP A 52 15.88 -2.32 3.23
CA ASP A 52 15.03 -2.71 4.35
C ASP A 52 15.53 -3.96 5.09
N ASP A 53 15.15 -4.06 6.36
CA ASP A 53 15.31 -5.25 7.21
C ASP A 53 13.99 -5.54 7.94
N ILE A 54 13.03 -6.10 7.20
CA ILE A 54 11.70 -6.44 7.73
C ILE A 54 11.76 -7.58 8.77
N GLU A 55 12.85 -8.35 8.83
CA GLU A 55 12.99 -9.46 9.79
C GLU A 55 13.05 -8.98 11.23
N ILE A 56 13.41 -7.70 11.46
CA ILE A 56 13.35 -7.04 12.78
C ILE A 56 11.97 -7.20 13.43
N PHE A 57 10.89 -7.22 12.66
CA PHE A 57 9.54 -7.38 13.19
C PHE A 57 9.26 -8.78 13.73
N GLN A 58 9.99 -9.82 13.34
CA GLN A 58 9.75 -11.20 13.80
C GLN A 58 9.86 -11.35 15.32
N ASN A 59 10.63 -10.47 15.95
CA ASN A 59 10.80 -10.45 17.40
C ASN A 59 9.96 -9.35 18.08
N ALA A 60 9.23 -8.53 17.32
CA ALA A 60 8.46 -7.43 17.89
C ALA A 60 7.21 -7.93 18.63
N GLU A 61 6.84 -7.22 19.70
CA GLU A 61 5.56 -7.39 20.38
C GLU A 61 4.53 -6.41 19.83
N ASN A 62 3.25 -6.73 20.01
CA ASN A 62 2.12 -5.92 19.54
C ASN A 62 2.11 -5.69 18.02
N VAL A 63 2.53 -6.73 17.28
CA VAL A 63 2.45 -6.79 15.82
C VAL A 63 1.65 -8.01 15.39
N ARG A 64 1.03 -7.93 14.21
CA ARG A 64 0.54 -9.11 13.49
C ARG A 64 1.42 -9.34 12.28
N ILE A 65 1.86 -10.58 12.08
CA ILE A 65 2.63 -10.98 10.91
C ILE A 65 1.88 -12.11 10.23
N ASN A 66 1.54 -11.93 8.97
CA ASN A 66 0.88 -12.94 8.15
C ASN A 66 1.42 -12.85 6.72
N ASP A 67 1.93 -13.97 6.19
CA ASP A 67 2.46 -14.08 4.82
C ASP A 67 3.44 -12.95 4.46
N GLY A 68 4.37 -12.63 5.36
CA GLY A 68 5.37 -11.56 5.16
C GLY A 68 4.83 -10.14 5.27
N THR A 69 3.53 -9.96 5.52
CA THR A 69 2.91 -8.66 5.84
C THR A 69 2.92 -8.42 7.33
N VAL A 70 3.46 -7.28 7.74
CA VAL A 70 3.50 -6.81 9.13
C VAL A 70 2.43 -5.74 9.31
N VAL A 71 1.67 -5.85 10.40
CA VAL A 71 0.65 -4.87 10.79
C VAL A 71 0.93 -4.42 12.23
N TYR A 72 0.96 -3.11 12.46
CA TYR A 72 1.04 -2.49 13.78
C TYR A 72 0.18 -1.23 13.85
N LEU A 73 -0.04 -0.70 15.06
CA LEU A 73 -0.78 0.55 15.26
C LEU A 73 0.14 1.75 15.09
N SER A 74 -0.32 2.78 14.39
CA SER A 74 0.46 3.99 14.09
C SER A 74 0.92 4.70 15.36
N HIS A 75 2.13 5.23 15.30
CA HIS A 75 2.74 6.09 16.30
C HIS A 75 2.15 7.51 16.29
N TYR A 76 1.48 7.91 15.21
CA TYR A 76 0.76 9.19 15.10
C TYR A 76 -0.65 9.11 15.70
N ASN A 77 -1.41 8.07 15.33
CA ASN A 77 -2.75 7.81 15.86
C ASN A 77 -2.94 6.30 16.07
N ALA A 78 -3.19 5.89 17.32
CA ALA A 78 -3.28 4.47 17.68
C ALA A 78 -4.50 3.75 17.09
N ASP A 79 -5.48 4.47 16.53
CA ASP A 79 -6.64 3.91 15.84
C ASP A 79 -6.37 3.66 14.34
N VAL A 80 -5.19 4.01 13.84
CA VAL A 80 -4.78 3.82 12.44
C VAL A 80 -3.77 2.69 12.33
N ALA A 81 -3.94 1.81 11.34
CA ALA A 81 -3.02 0.72 11.06
C ALA A 81 -1.84 1.20 10.21
N VAL A 82 -0.67 0.65 10.47
CA VAL A 82 0.47 0.66 9.56
C VAL A 82 0.68 -0.75 9.04
N VAL A 83 0.60 -0.91 7.73
CA VAL A 83 0.81 -2.17 7.02
C VAL A 83 2.12 -2.07 6.25
N VAL A 84 3.02 -3.02 6.49
CA VAL A 84 4.34 -3.08 5.87
C VAL A 84 4.53 -4.42 5.19
N SER A 85 4.86 -4.42 3.90
CA SER A 85 5.06 -5.65 3.13
C SER A 85 6.03 -5.43 1.97
N LYS A 86 6.61 -6.52 1.45
CA LYS A 86 7.42 -6.45 0.23
C LYS A 86 6.53 -6.53 -1.00
N ILE A 87 6.79 -5.68 -1.98
CA ILE A 87 6.14 -5.67 -3.28
C ILE A 87 7.18 -6.08 -4.31
N ASP A 88 6.85 -7.08 -5.13
CA ASP A 88 7.75 -7.61 -6.17
C ASP A 88 7.39 -7.10 -7.59
N GLU A 89 6.15 -6.67 -7.84
CA GLU A 89 5.71 -6.10 -9.12
C GLU A 89 4.56 -5.12 -8.90
N PRO A 90 4.32 -4.12 -9.78
CA PRO A 90 5.17 -3.71 -10.90
C PRO A 90 6.34 -2.83 -10.42
N VAL A 91 6.28 -2.35 -9.18
CA VAL A 91 7.29 -1.50 -8.55
C VAL A 91 7.86 -2.25 -7.35
N ILE A 92 9.13 -2.65 -7.46
CA ILE A 92 9.82 -3.42 -6.42
C ILE A 92 10.20 -2.51 -5.26
N GLY A 93 9.85 -2.89 -4.04
CA GLY A 93 10.27 -2.18 -2.83
C GLY A 93 9.47 -2.57 -1.58
N LEU A 94 9.81 -1.94 -0.47
CA LEU A 94 9.03 -2.05 0.76
C LEU A 94 7.82 -1.11 0.69
N SER A 95 6.61 -1.66 0.74
CA SER A 95 5.37 -0.89 0.91
C SER A 95 5.19 -0.50 2.38
N VAL A 96 4.82 0.76 2.61
CA VAL A 96 4.37 1.29 3.89
C VAL A 96 3.03 1.96 3.65
N ARG A 97 1.96 1.38 4.21
CA ARG A 97 0.58 1.83 4.06
C ARG A 97 0.00 2.24 5.40
N LEU A 98 -0.49 3.47 5.48
CA LEU A 98 -1.40 3.91 6.52
C LEU A 98 -2.82 3.53 6.12
N GLN A 99 -3.56 2.91 7.02
CA GLN A 99 -4.93 2.48 6.79
C GLN A 99 -5.81 2.85 7.98
N ILE A 100 -6.77 3.76 7.74
CA ILE A 100 -7.88 3.94 8.66
C ILE A 100 -8.73 2.66 8.59
N PRO A 101 -9.00 1.98 9.72
CA PRO A 101 -9.81 0.78 9.73
C PRO A 101 -11.23 1.09 9.25
N THR A 102 -11.80 0.20 8.44
CA THR A 102 -13.13 0.38 7.84
C THR A 102 -14.05 -0.78 8.19
N LYS A 103 -15.36 -0.53 8.08
CA LYS A 103 -16.41 -1.53 8.23
C LYS A 103 -17.48 -1.30 7.18
N THR A 104 -18.11 -2.39 6.76
CA THR A 104 -19.27 -2.33 5.87
C THR A 104 -20.53 -2.05 6.69
N VAL A 105 -21.33 -1.09 6.23
CA VAL A 105 -22.65 -0.77 6.77
C VAL A 105 -23.68 -0.84 5.66
N GLU A 106 -24.94 -1.11 5.99
CA GLU A 106 -26.03 -1.11 5.01
C GLU A 106 -26.66 0.29 4.95
N VAL A 107 -26.61 0.92 3.79
CA VAL A 107 -27.24 2.23 3.50
C VAL A 107 -28.22 2.02 2.36
N ASP A 108 -29.51 2.27 2.61
CA ASP A 108 -30.59 2.08 1.64
C ASP A 108 -30.64 0.68 0.98
N GLY A 109 -30.21 -0.35 1.74
CA GLY A 109 -30.16 -1.74 1.27
C GLY A 109 -28.98 -2.05 0.33
N GLN A 110 -27.97 -1.18 0.30
CA GLN A 110 -26.70 -1.43 -0.35
C GLN A 110 -25.54 -1.36 0.66
N PRO A 111 -24.52 -2.22 0.52
CA PRO A 111 -23.33 -2.15 1.35
C PRO A 111 -22.52 -0.89 1.01
N ASP A 112 -22.23 -0.09 2.02
CA ASP A 112 -21.35 1.07 1.96
C ASP A 112 -20.18 0.88 2.93
N LEU A 113 -19.04 1.50 2.63
CA LEU A 113 -17.83 1.41 3.43
C LEU A 113 -17.63 2.70 4.22
N VAL A 114 -17.57 2.58 5.54
CA VAL A 114 -17.33 3.71 6.44
C VAL A 114 -16.13 3.44 7.33
N SER A 115 -15.59 4.50 7.92
CA SER A 115 -14.60 4.37 8.99
C SER A 115 -15.17 3.53 10.14
N ALA A 116 -14.40 2.55 10.60
CA ALA A 116 -14.76 1.73 11.76
C ALA A 116 -14.44 2.44 13.07
N VAL A 117 -13.66 3.51 13.00
CA VAL A 117 -13.25 4.39 14.09
C VAL A 117 -13.84 5.79 13.84
N ASP A 118 -13.86 6.65 14.86
CA ASP A 118 -14.37 8.02 14.75
C ASP A 118 -13.31 8.95 14.11
N ILE A 119 -12.92 8.62 12.88
CA ILE A 119 -11.95 9.36 12.08
C ILE A 119 -12.53 9.55 10.69
N ASP A 120 -12.65 10.81 10.27
CA ASP A 120 -12.91 11.19 8.88
C ASP A 120 -11.61 11.12 8.08
N GLN A 121 -11.63 10.42 6.94
CA GLN A 121 -10.47 10.26 6.06
C GLN A 121 -10.01 11.59 5.44
N ASP A 122 -10.93 12.54 5.22
CA ASP A 122 -10.62 13.82 4.59
C ASP A 122 -10.03 14.82 5.61
N GLU A 123 -10.26 14.58 6.91
CA GLU A 123 -9.70 15.38 8.01
C GLU A 123 -8.42 14.78 8.61
N PHE A 124 -8.14 13.49 8.37
CA PHE A 124 -6.95 12.83 8.90
C PHE A 124 -5.66 13.35 8.24
N ASP A 125 -4.69 13.75 9.05
CA ASP A 125 -3.39 14.27 8.60
C ASP A 125 -2.45 13.14 8.16
N PHE A 126 -2.75 12.56 6.99
CA PHE A 126 -1.90 11.58 6.33
C PHE A 126 -0.44 12.05 6.12
N PRO A 127 -0.16 13.32 5.73
CA PRO A 127 1.22 13.81 5.65
C PRO A 127 2.00 13.66 6.95
N ALA A 128 1.45 14.15 8.06
CA ALA A 128 2.12 14.08 9.36
C ALA A 128 2.28 12.63 9.84
N ALA A 129 1.23 11.80 9.66
CA ALA A 129 1.27 10.39 10.03
C ALA A 129 2.34 9.63 9.23
N MET A 130 2.39 9.80 7.91
CA MET A 130 3.34 9.08 7.04
C MET A 130 4.77 9.46 7.38
N LYS A 131 5.01 10.75 7.65
CA LYS A 131 6.31 11.24 8.11
C LYS A 131 6.73 10.57 9.42
N VAL A 132 5.84 10.53 10.42
CA VAL A 132 6.12 9.89 11.72
C VAL A 132 6.50 8.42 11.54
N GLU A 133 5.78 7.67 10.72
CA GLU A 133 6.07 6.24 10.52
C GLU A 133 7.40 6.02 9.79
N LEU A 134 7.68 6.76 8.71
CA LEU A 134 8.94 6.63 7.98
C LEU A 134 10.15 7.03 8.84
N GLU A 135 10.03 8.09 9.65
CA GLU A 135 11.07 8.48 10.60
C GLU A 135 11.29 7.40 11.66
N TRP A 136 10.21 6.79 12.17
CA TRP A 136 10.29 5.71 13.15
C TRP A 136 10.95 4.46 12.57
N LEU A 137 10.55 4.03 11.37
CA LEU A 137 11.13 2.89 10.65
C LEU A 137 12.63 3.10 10.43
N ARG A 138 13.01 4.31 9.98
CA ARG A 138 14.42 4.68 9.77
C ARG A 138 15.21 4.68 11.07
N LYS A 139 14.66 5.26 12.15
CA LYS A 139 15.30 5.33 13.46
C LYS A 139 15.61 3.93 14.03
N HIS A 140 14.74 2.96 13.79
CA HIS A 140 14.91 1.58 14.23
C HIS A 140 15.64 0.70 13.22
N LYS A 141 16.22 1.31 12.16
CA LYS A 141 17.00 0.63 11.11
C LYS A 141 16.22 -0.42 10.32
N ILE A 142 14.89 -0.33 10.34
CA ILE A 142 14.02 -1.16 9.49
C ILE A 142 14.13 -0.71 8.04
N ILE A 143 14.33 0.60 7.81
CA ILE A 143 14.68 1.16 6.51
C ILE A 143 15.97 1.98 6.63
N ALA A 144 16.80 1.96 5.60
CA ALA A 144 18.04 2.73 5.50
C ALA A 144 18.20 3.36 4.11
N GLY A 145 18.98 4.43 4.01
CA GLY A 145 19.24 5.15 2.75
C GLY A 145 18.21 6.21 2.38
N ILE A 146 17.04 6.23 3.02
CA ILE A 146 16.02 7.28 2.85
C ILE A 146 16.43 8.59 3.53
N THR A 147 16.37 9.71 2.80
CA THR A 147 16.76 11.03 3.31
C THR A 147 15.60 11.80 3.91
N ASP A 148 15.86 12.86 4.68
CA ASP A 148 14.80 13.76 5.18
C ASP A 148 14.03 14.42 4.03
N THR A 149 14.71 14.74 2.93
CA THR A 149 14.08 15.26 1.71
C THR A 149 13.10 14.24 1.13
N ASP A 150 13.51 12.97 1.04
CA ASP A 150 12.62 11.89 0.56
C ASP A 150 11.37 11.77 1.44
N ILE A 151 11.55 11.74 2.78
CA ILE A 151 10.43 11.64 3.73
C ILE A 151 9.47 12.82 3.57
N ASN A 152 9.98 14.05 3.45
CA ASN A 152 9.13 15.23 3.27
C ASN A 152 8.38 15.18 1.94
N MET A 153 9.04 14.79 0.84
CA MET A 153 8.38 14.66 -0.47
C MET A 153 7.31 13.57 -0.47
N ILE A 154 7.55 12.44 0.20
CA ILE A 154 6.53 11.38 0.36
C ILE A 154 5.35 11.90 1.18
N ALA A 155 5.62 12.54 2.31
CA ALA A 155 4.58 13.10 3.19
C ALA A 155 3.70 14.12 2.46
N GLU A 156 4.28 14.99 1.62
CA GLU A 156 3.54 15.96 0.79
C GLU A 156 2.56 15.29 -0.20
N LYS A 157 2.81 14.04 -0.58
CA LYS A 157 1.91 13.27 -1.48
C LYS A 157 0.92 12.39 -0.73
N ALA A 158 1.14 12.14 0.56
CA ALA A 158 0.29 11.28 1.37
C ALA A 158 -1.06 11.96 1.66
N LYS A 159 -2.14 11.35 1.18
CA LYS A 159 -3.53 11.79 1.39
C LYS A 159 -4.47 10.60 1.24
N ALA A 160 -5.71 10.75 1.68
CA ALA A 160 -6.79 9.80 1.40
C ALA A 160 -6.83 9.43 -0.09
N GLY A 161 -6.87 8.13 -0.40
CA GLY A 161 -6.89 7.62 -1.76
C GLY A 161 -5.52 7.53 -2.45
N ALA A 162 -4.44 8.03 -1.85
CA ALA A 162 -3.07 7.85 -2.37
C ALA A 162 -2.53 6.46 -2.04
N SER A 163 -3.30 5.42 -2.37
CA SER A 163 -3.07 4.03 -1.98
C SER A 163 -3.53 3.06 -3.06
N GLY A 164 -3.07 1.81 -3.01
CA GLY A 164 -3.45 0.79 -3.98
C GLY A 164 -2.59 0.84 -5.23
N TRP A 165 -2.75 -0.15 -6.10
CA TRP A 165 -1.84 -0.41 -7.23
C TRP A 165 -1.66 0.78 -8.17
N ASN A 166 -2.72 1.54 -8.39
CA ASN A 166 -2.74 2.61 -9.38
C ASN A 166 -2.51 4.01 -8.77
N SER A 167 -2.55 4.16 -7.44
CA SER A 167 -2.52 5.47 -6.77
C SER A 167 -1.55 5.58 -5.59
N ARG A 168 -0.78 4.52 -5.29
CA ARG A 168 0.32 4.57 -4.32
C ARG A 168 1.44 5.52 -4.77
N ILE A 169 2.21 5.99 -3.81
CA ILE A 169 3.36 6.85 -4.01
C ILE A 169 4.58 6.00 -4.38
N VAL A 170 5.31 6.41 -5.43
CA VAL A 170 6.52 5.74 -5.92
C VAL A 170 7.57 6.77 -6.29
N HIS A 171 8.82 6.35 -6.41
CA HIS A 171 9.93 7.16 -6.89
C HIS A 171 10.19 6.93 -8.38
N GLU A 172 10.23 8.00 -9.17
CA GLU A 172 10.63 8.03 -10.57
C GLU A 172 11.45 9.31 -10.84
N ASP A 173 12.56 9.20 -11.57
CA ASP A 173 13.37 10.35 -12.04
C ASP A 173 13.73 11.40 -10.96
N GLY A 174 14.03 10.95 -9.75
CA GLY A 174 14.45 11.80 -8.64
C GLY A 174 13.31 12.46 -7.86
N SER A 175 12.05 12.12 -8.17
CA SER A 175 10.86 12.64 -7.51
C SER A 175 9.98 11.53 -6.95
N TRP A 176 9.21 11.85 -5.90
CA TRP A 176 8.15 10.99 -5.39
C TRP A 176 6.81 11.45 -5.96
N LEU A 177 6.12 10.54 -6.66
CA LEU A 177 4.92 10.80 -7.45
C LEU A 177 3.84 9.77 -7.11
N ILE A 178 2.58 10.13 -7.35
CA ILE A 178 1.51 9.13 -7.42
C ILE A 178 1.78 8.26 -8.66
N TYR A 179 1.64 6.95 -8.53
CA TYR A 179 1.98 6.00 -9.61
C TYR A 179 1.28 6.32 -10.93
N SER A 180 -0.02 6.69 -10.91
CA SER A 180 -0.75 7.13 -12.11
C SER A 180 -0.16 8.35 -12.83
N ASP A 181 0.66 9.14 -12.14
CA ASP A 181 1.26 10.38 -12.64
C ASP A 181 2.70 10.16 -13.17
N THR A 182 3.19 8.92 -13.11
CA THR A 182 4.48 8.53 -13.68
C THR A 182 4.46 8.55 -15.21
N ASN A 183 5.63 8.46 -15.84
CA ASN A 183 5.76 8.54 -17.29
C ASN A 183 5.07 7.37 -18.02
N ASN A 184 5.04 6.17 -17.43
CA ASN A 184 4.47 4.98 -18.07
C ASN A 184 3.82 4.02 -17.06
N PRO A 185 2.72 4.40 -16.40
CA PRO A 185 2.05 3.54 -15.44
C PRO A 185 1.41 2.34 -16.14
N LEU A 186 1.82 1.15 -15.75
CA LEU A 186 1.09 -0.06 -16.07
C LEU A 186 -0.18 -0.10 -15.21
N LEU A 187 -1.33 0.09 -15.85
CA LEU A 187 -2.62 -0.05 -15.19
C LEU A 187 -2.84 -1.53 -14.84
N ILE A 188 -2.81 -1.82 -13.55
CA ILE A 188 -3.21 -3.14 -13.06
C ILE A 188 -4.73 -3.19 -13.14
N ARG A 189 -5.24 -4.28 -13.72
CA ARG A 189 -6.67 -4.52 -13.91
C ARG A 189 -7.00 -5.88 -13.33
N ASP A 190 -7.44 -5.89 -12.08
CA ASP A 190 -7.83 -7.08 -11.34
C ASP A 190 -9.13 -6.82 -10.56
N ILE A 191 -9.86 -7.88 -10.25
CA ILE A 191 -11.15 -7.83 -9.53
C ILE A 191 -10.93 -7.84 -8.02
N ASP A 192 -9.88 -8.50 -7.52
CA ASP A 192 -9.55 -8.58 -6.10
C ASP A 192 -8.19 -7.91 -5.82
N CYS A 193 -8.25 -6.61 -5.56
CA CYS A 193 -7.08 -5.78 -5.33
C CYS A 193 -6.57 -5.83 -3.87
N GLY A 194 -6.99 -6.84 -3.10
CA GLY A 194 -6.73 -6.93 -1.66
C GLY A 194 -7.55 -5.90 -0.87
N GLY A 195 -7.40 -5.86 0.45
CA GLY A 195 -8.08 -4.92 1.35
C GLY A 195 -7.70 -5.20 2.80
N PHE A 196 -7.82 -4.21 3.68
CA PHE A 196 -7.46 -4.38 5.09
C PHE A 196 -8.66 -4.79 5.94
N ASN A 197 -8.58 -5.95 6.59
CA ASN A 197 -9.58 -6.37 7.57
C ASN A 197 -9.16 -5.88 8.97
N ILE A 198 -10.06 -5.15 9.63
CA ILE A 198 -9.90 -4.63 11.00
C ILE A 198 -9.60 -5.71 12.06
N ASP A 199 -10.06 -6.95 11.86
CA ASP A 199 -9.78 -8.07 12.77
C ASP A 199 -8.29 -8.42 12.83
N LYS A 200 -7.49 -7.90 11.89
CA LYS A 200 -6.05 -8.08 11.81
C LYS A 200 -5.26 -7.02 12.58
N LEU A 201 -5.92 -6.09 13.28
CA LEU A 201 -5.21 -5.12 14.12
C LEU A 201 -4.59 -5.81 15.37
N PRO A 202 -3.33 -5.52 15.70
CA PRO A 202 -2.78 -5.89 17.00
C PRO A 202 -3.35 -4.99 18.10
N GLN A 203 -3.05 -5.36 19.35
CA GLN A 203 -3.38 -4.55 20.52
C GLN A 203 -2.11 -3.91 21.07
N GLY A 204 -2.17 -2.62 21.39
CA GLY A 204 -1.05 -1.86 21.96
C GLY A 204 -0.04 -1.36 20.93
N GLN A 205 0.86 -0.48 21.37
CA GLN A 205 1.94 0.03 20.51
C GLN A 205 3.02 -1.02 20.31
N ILE A 206 3.58 -1.05 19.11
CA ILE A 206 4.69 -1.94 18.74
C ILE A 206 5.90 -1.75 19.68
N VAL A 207 6.51 -2.88 20.07
CA VAL A 207 7.73 -2.90 20.87
C VAL A 207 8.77 -3.76 20.16
N ILE A 208 9.93 -3.19 19.83
CA ILE A 208 11.07 -3.93 19.28
C ILE A 208 12.04 -4.29 20.41
N PRO A 209 12.21 -5.57 20.77
CA PRO A 209 13.14 -5.97 21.82
C PRO A 209 14.57 -5.56 21.47
N GLY A 210 15.29 -4.99 22.44
CA GLY A 210 16.70 -4.63 22.26
C GLY A 210 16.96 -3.26 21.61
N SER A 211 15.94 -2.43 21.38
CA SER A 211 16.13 -1.03 20.98
C SER A 211 16.74 -0.22 22.14
N ALA A 212 18.07 -0.23 22.24
CA ALA A 212 18.80 0.55 23.22
C ALA A 212 18.52 2.05 22.99
N THR A 213 17.81 2.68 23.92
CA THR A 213 17.70 4.14 23.95
C THR A 213 18.95 4.70 24.62
N VAL A 214 19.79 5.39 23.85
CA VAL A 214 20.94 6.13 24.38
C VAL A 214 20.42 7.47 24.91
N ASN A 215 20.35 7.62 26.24
CA ASN A 215 20.11 8.92 26.86
C ASN A 215 21.32 9.84 26.63
N LYS A 216 21.12 11.16 26.48
CA LYS A 216 22.14 12.25 26.35
C LYS A 216 23.29 12.24 27.39
N LYS A 217 23.32 11.30 28.33
CA LYS A 217 24.42 11.05 29.28
C LYS A 217 25.23 9.77 29.00
N GLY A 218 25.11 9.15 27.82
CA GLY A 218 25.91 7.97 27.44
C GLY A 218 25.58 6.70 28.25
N LYS A 219 24.42 6.65 28.92
CA LYS A 219 23.97 5.47 29.65
C LYS A 219 23.09 4.61 28.74
N LEU A 220 23.58 3.42 28.40
CA LEU A 220 22.82 2.38 27.72
C LEU A 220 21.68 1.90 28.63
N SER A 221 20.45 2.01 28.14
CA SER A 221 19.26 1.40 28.75
C SER A 221 18.80 0.27 27.84
N VAL A 222 18.97 -0.96 28.29
CA VAL A 222 18.35 -2.15 27.68
C VAL A 222 17.22 -2.62 28.58
N THR A 223 15.99 -2.59 28.05
CA THR A 223 14.81 -3.21 28.66
C THR A 223 14.89 -4.72 28.45
N TRP A 224 15.62 -5.41 29.34
CA TRP A 224 15.46 -6.86 29.48
C TRP A 224 14.39 -7.13 30.53
N GLY A 225 13.36 -7.88 30.15
CA GLY A 225 12.47 -8.55 31.09
C GLY A 225 13.28 -9.41 32.04
N MET A 226 12.92 -9.37 33.33
CA MET A 226 13.59 -10.09 34.40
C MET A 226 13.76 -11.57 34.06
N LEU A 227 15.01 -12.04 33.96
CA LEU A 227 15.32 -13.46 34.12
C LEU A 227 14.96 -13.84 35.56
N LYS A 228 13.88 -14.60 35.71
CA LYS A 228 13.53 -15.26 36.97
C LYS A 228 14.61 -16.32 37.23
N ARG A 229 15.47 -16.06 38.21
CA ARG A 229 16.39 -17.05 38.79
C ARG A 229 15.55 -18.14 39.46
N LEU A 230 15.70 -19.39 39.02
CA LEU A 230 15.65 -20.57 39.88
C LEU A 230 16.86 -21.44 39.52
#